data_AF-A0A3R6P2H9-F1
#
_entry.id   AF-A0A3R6P2H9-F1
#
_cell.length_a   1.000
_cell.length_b   1.000
_cell.length_c   1.000
_cell.angle_alpha   90.00
_cell.angle_beta   90.00
_cell.angle_gamma   90.00
#
_symmetry.space_group_name_H-M   'P 1'
#
loop_
_entity.id
_entity.type
_entity.pdbx_description
1 polymer ?
#
loop_
_entity_poly.entity_id
_entity_poly.type
_entity_poly.pdbx_seq_one_letter_code
_entity_poly.pdbx_strand_id
1 'polypeptide(L)'
;MEQCSCEEHSIEEYAGKLCISASRLSHLFSEQVGITLKKYLTLHQLERAFQDLLAGKRITEAALNAGFDSPPHFASTVKRMMGLPARSTVKDSEFLKVY
;
A
#
# COMPACT_ATOMS: atom_id res chain seq x y z
N MET A 1 4.48 4.46 -14.45
CA MET A 1 3.12 4.38 -13.85
C MET A 1 2.93 5.67 -13.08
N GLU A 2 2.55 6.73 -13.80
CA GLU A 2 2.43 8.08 -13.26
C GLU A 2 1.05 8.25 -12.62
N GLN A 3 1.08 8.53 -11.31
CA GLN A 3 0.00 8.95 -10.40
C GLN A 3 -1.42 8.40 -10.63
N CYS A 4 -1.83 7.35 -9.87
CA CYS A 4 -3.26 7.16 -9.60
C CYS A 4 -3.70 8.10 -8.47
N SER A 5 -4.55 9.07 -8.81
CA SER A 5 -5.26 9.96 -7.88
C SER A 5 -6.60 9.37 -7.41
N CYS A 6 -6.70 8.04 -7.33
CA CYS A 6 -7.94 7.35 -7.01
C CYS A 6 -8.01 7.05 -5.50
N GLU A 7 -9.03 7.57 -4.82
CA GLU A 7 -9.14 7.60 -3.34
C GLU A 7 -9.53 6.24 -2.74
N GLU A 8 -10.04 5.30 -3.54
CA GLU A 8 -10.32 3.92 -3.17
C GLU A 8 -9.73 2.95 -4.22
N HIS A 9 -8.83 2.06 -3.79
CA HIS A 9 -8.26 1.03 -4.65
C HIS A 9 -8.78 -0.34 -4.17
N SER A 10 -9.95 -0.74 -4.65
CA SER A 10 -10.56 -2.04 -4.31
C SER A 10 -10.63 -2.94 -5.54
N ILE A 11 -10.51 -4.26 -5.35
CA ILE A 11 -10.54 -5.22 -6.45
C ILE A 11 -11.87 -5.16 -7.21
N GLU A 12 -12.95 -4.85 -6.49
CA GLU A 12 -14.30 -4.65 -7.00
C GLU A 12 -14.37 -3.46 -7.96
N GLU A 13 -13.70 -2.35 -7.65
CA GLU A 13 -13.68 -1.16 -8.50
C GLU A 13 -12.93 -1.43 -9.82
N TYR A 14 -11.76 -2.07 -9.73
CA TYR A 14 -10.99 -2.48 -10.90
C TYR A 14 -11.73 -3.52 -11.74
N ALA A 15 -12.39 -4.47 -11.10
CA ALA A 15 -13.19 -5.48 -11.77
C ALA A 15 -14.36 -4.84 -12.55
N GLY A 16 -15.04 -3.86 -11.93
CA GLY A 16 -16.09 -3.07 -12.57
C GLY A 16 -15.58 -2.29 -13.80
N LYS A 17 -14.43 -1.62 -13.68
CA LYS A 17 -13.80 -0.89 -14.80
C LYS A 17 -13.40 -1.80 -15.97
N LEU A 18 -13.05 -3.05 -15.68
CA LEU A 18 -12.58 -4.03 -16.67
C LEU A 18 -13.72 -4.96 -17.17
N CYS A 19 -14.96 -4.76 -16.71
CA CYS A 19 -16.10 -5.61 -17.03
C CYS A 19 -15.86 -7.11 -16.78
N ILE A 20 -15.08 -7.46 -15.76
CA ILE A 20 -14.80 -8.84 -15.35
C ILE A 20 -15.17 -9.04 -13.88
N SER A 21 -15.34 -10.29 -13.44
CA SER A 21 -15.56 -10.57 -12.03
C SER A 21 -14.30 -10.31 -11.20
N ALA A 22 -14.46 -9.89 -9.94
CA ALA A 22 -13.34 -9.70 -9.01
C ALA A 22 -12.50 -10.97 -8.84
N SER A 23 -13.13 -12.14 -8.84
CA SER A 23 -12.44 -13.44 -8.81
C SER A 23 -11.56 -13.65 -10.04
N ARG A 24 -12.09 -13.37 -11.24
CA ARG A 24 -11.33 -13.49 -12.49
C ARG A 24 -10.17 -12.50 -12.53
N LEU A 25 -10.38 -11.27 -12.10
CA LEU A 25 -9.33 -10.26 -11.98
C LEU A 25 -8.24 -10.72 -11.00
N SER A 26 -8.62 -11.23 -9.82
CA SER A 26 -7.66 -11.73 -8.82
C SER A 26 -6.80 -12.85 -9.39
N HIS A 27 -7.43 -13.81 -10.08
CA HIS A 27 -6.75 -14.94 -10.68
C HIS A 27 -5.76 -14.48 -11.75
N LEU A 28 -6.22 -13.70 -12.74
CA LEU A 28 -5.38 -13.17 -13.81
C LEU A 28 -4.23 -12.34 -13.26
N PHE A 29 -4.49 -11.48 -12.29
CA PHE A 29 -3.44 -10.67 -11.67
C PHE A 29 -2.40 -11.54 -10.97
N SER A 30 -2.84 -12.53 -10.19
CA SER A 30 -1.93 -13.44 -9.50
C SER A 30 -1.12 -14.32 -10.45
N GLU A 31 -1.69 -14.74 -11.58
CA GLU A 31 -0.97 -15.51 -12.60
C GLU A 31 0.12 -14.69 -13.28
N GLN A 32 -0.11 -13.39 -13.50
CA GLN A 32 0.84 -12.51 -14.20
C GLN A 32 1.89 -11.90 -13.27
N VAL A 33 1.51 -11.52 -12.05
CA VAL A 33 2.37 -10.78 -11.10
C VAL A 33 2.93 -11.69 -10.00
N GLY A 34 2.37 -12.88 -9.81
CA GLY A 34 2.80 -13.84 -8.78
C GLY A 34 2.31 -13.54 -7.37
N ILE A 35 1.57 -12.45 -7.17
CA ILE A 35 0.93 -12.08 -5.89
C ILE A 35 -0.52 -11.65 -6.13
N THR A 36 -1.35 -11.74 -5.09
CA THR A 36 -2.73 -11.28 -5.17
C THR A 36 -2.80 -9.76 -5.32
N LEU A 37 -3.81 -9.27 -6.05
CA LEU A 37 -4.01 -7.83 -6.25
C LEU A 37 -4.13 -7.09 -4.91
N LYS A 38 -4.83 -7.66 -3.92
CA LYS A 38 -4.92 -7.08 -2.58
C LYS A 38 -3.55 -6.86 -1.92
N LYS A 39 -2.65 -7.84 -2.04
CA LYS A 39 -1.29 -7.72 -1.50
C LYS A 39 -0.48 -6.66 -2.23
N TYR A 40 -0.62 -6.59 -3.56
CA TYR A 40 -0.01 -5.55 -4.37
C TYR A 40 -0.48 -4.15 -3.97
N LEU A 41 -1.79 -3.96 -3.77
CA LEU A 41 -2.35 -2.69 -3.33
C LEU A 41 -1.84 -2.30 -1.95
N THR A 42 -1.81 -3.23 -0.98
CA THR A 42 -1.22 -2.96 0.35
C THR A 42 0.25 -2.56 0.26
N LEU A 43 1.04 -3.19 -0.61
CA LEU A 43 2.44 -2.81 -0.85
C LEU A 43 2.53 -1.37 -1.39
N HIS A 44 1.70 -1.03 -2.37
CA HIS A 44 1.68 0.30 -2.96
C HIS A 44 1.25 1.38 -1.95
N GLN A 45 0.26 1.10 -1.10
CA GLN A 45 -0.14 1.99 -0.01
C GLN A 45 1.02 2.19 0.99
N LEU A 46 1.76 1.14 1.33
CA LEU A 46 2.93 1.26 2.20
C LEU A 46 4.01 2.13 1.57
N GLU A 47 4.34 1.94 0.29
CA GLU A 47 5.32 2.77 -0.41
C GLU A 47 4.95 4.25 -0.34
N ARG A 48 3.69 4.60 -0.61
CA ARG A 48 3.18 5.98 -0.47
C ARG A 48 3.28 6.50 0.96
N ALA A 49 2.90 5.70 1.95
CA ALA A 49 3.00 6.08 3.35
C ALA A 49 4.46 6.33 3.77
N PHE A 50 5.40 5.52 3.28
CA PHE A 50 6.82 5.71 3.55
C PHE A 50 7.37 6.97 2.88
N GLN A 51 6.98 7.28 1.65
CA GLN A 51 7.35 8.54 1.01
C GLN A 51 6.89 9.76 1.83
N ASP A 52 5.66 9.72 2.33
CA ASP A 52 5.11 10.77 3.20
C ASP A 52 5.86 10.88 4.54
N LEU A 53 6.20 9.75 5.15
CA LEU A 53 7.00 9.69 6.37
C LEU A 53 8.42 10.26 6.17
N LEU A 54 9.06 9.94 5.04
CA LEU A 54 10.38 10.46 4.66
C LEU A 54 10.33 11.96 4.36
N ALA A 55 9.21 12.46 3.83
CA ALA A 55 8.94 13.88 3.68
C ALA A 55 8.66 14.61 5.01
N GLY A 56 8.71 13.90 6.15
CA GLY A 56 8.55 14.47 7.49
C GLY A 56 7.10 14.61 7.95
N LYS A 57 6.12 14.07 7.21
CA LYS A 57 4.71 14.07 7.64
C LYS A 57 4.51 13.17 8.86
N ARG A 58 3.47 13.45 9.64
CA ARG A 58 3.16 12.64 10.82
C ARG A 58 2.63 11.28 10.37
N ILE A 59 2.92 10.25 11.17
CA ILE A 59 2.51 8.86 10.89
C ILE A 59 1.02 8.69 10.60
N THR A 60 0.18 9.44 11.31
CA THR A 60 -1.27 9.46 11.13
C THR A 60 -1.64 10.01 9.74
N GLU A 61 -1.01 11.11 9.33
CA GLU A 61 -1.28 11.75 8.03
C GLU A 61 -0.77 10.87 6.89
N ALA A 62 0.43 10.29 7.03
CA ALA A 62 0.98 9.37 6.05
C ALA A 62 0.09 8.12 5.84
N ALA A 63 -0.47 7.57 6.92
CA ALA A 63 -1.39 6.42 6.83
C ALA A 63 -2.67 6.78 6.06
N LEU A 64 -3.26 7.94 6.36
CA LEU A 64 -4.50 8.39 5.72
C LEU A 64 -4.27 8.75 4.25
N ASN A 65 -3.22 9.51 3.93
CA ASN A 65 -2.87 9.89 2.55
C ASN A 65 -2.51 8.69 1.66
N ALA A 66 -2.03 7.61 2.28
CA ALA A 66 -1.73 6.36 1.62
C ALA A 66 -2.98 5.49 1.38
N GLY A 67 -4.15 5.87 1.90
CA GLY A 67 -5.40 5.12 1.71
C GLY A 67 -5.60 3.95 2.68
N PHE A 68 -4.94 3.96 3.86
CA PHE A 68 -5.29 3.01 4.92
C PHE A 68 -6.60 3.43 5.61
N ASP A 69 -7.47 2.47 5.92
CA ASP A 69 -8.72 2.71 6.65
C ASP A 69 -8.50 3.40 8.00
N SER A 70 -7.36 3.11 8.65
CA SER A 70 -7.02 3.72 9.92
C SER A 70 -5.52 3.67 10.23
N PRO A 71 -4.99 4.64 11.00
CA PRO A 71 -3.60 4.64 11.47
C PRO A 71 -3.19 3.37 12.26
N PRO A 72 -4.05 2.76 13.10
CA PRO A 72 -3.73 1.47 13.75
C PRO A 72 -3.58 0.31 12.75
N HIS A 73 -4.40 0.28 11.70
CA HIS A 73 -4.30 -0.73 10.64
C HIS A 73 -3.00 -0.59 9.84
N PHE A 74 -2.57 0.65 9.59
CA PHE A 74 -1.24 0.93 9.03
C PHE A 74 -0.12 0.43 9.96
N ALA A 75 -0.15 0.78 11.24
CA ALA A 75 0.91 0.41 12.19
C ALA A 75 1.05 -1.12 12.34
N SER A 76 -0.05 -1.86 12.37
CA SER A 76 -0.02 -3.33 12.42
C SER A 76 0.52 -3.94 11.13
N THR A 77 0.16 -3.37 9.98
CA THR A 77 0.66 -3.79 8.67
C THR A 77 2.17 -3.54 8.54
N VAL A 78 2.67 -2.36 8.91
CA VAL A 78 4.12 -2.07 8.90
C VAL A 78 4.87 -3.00 9.83
N LYS A 79 4.37 -3.23 11.05
CA LYS A 79 5.01 -4.16 12.00
C LYS A 79 5.09 -5.58 11.44
N ARG A 80 4.05 -6.04 10.76
CA ARG A 80 4.02 -7.36 10.11
C ARG A 80 5.02 -7.48 8.97
N MET A 81 5.25 -6.41 8.21
CA MET A 81 6.11 -6.44 7.02
C MET A 81 7.58 -6.15 7.31
N MET A 82 7.85 -5.20 8.20
CA MET A 82 9.21 -4.76 8.54
C MET A 82 9.76 -5.43 9.80
N GLY A 83 8.94 -6.16 10.57
CA GLY A 83 9.31 -6.70 11.88
C GLY A 83 9.47 -5.63 12.98
N LEU A 84 9.43 -4.35 12.63
CA LEU A 84 9.62 -3.19 13.50
C LEU A 84 8.41 -2.25 13.46
N PRO A 85 8.10 -1.52 14.55
CA PRO A 85 7.06 -0.49 14.53
C PRO A 85 7.41 0.61 13.54
N ALA A 86 6.41 1.15 12.82
CA ALA A 86 6.58 2.20 11.82
C ALA A 86 7.40 3.41 12.29
N ARG A 87 7.29 3.78 13.58
CA ARG A 87 8.07 4.87 14.19
C ARG A 87 9.58 4.57 14.23
N SER A 88 9.96 3.31 14.43
CA SER A 88 11.35 2.87 14.44
C SER A 88 11.90 2.69 13.02
N THR A 89 11.07 2.25 12.08
CA THR A 89 11.47 1.99 10.69
C THR A 89 11.95 3.24 9.95
N VAL A 90 11.35 4.41 10.21
CA VAL A 90 11.77 5.67 9.59
C VAL A 90 13.15 6.13 10.08
N LYS A 91 13.57 5.68 11.27
CA LYS A 91 14.82 6.11 11.90
C LYS A 91 16.04 5.28 11.44
N ASP A 92 15.83 4.01 11.08
CA ASP A 92 16.84 3.04 10.62
C ASP A 92 16.91 2.91 9.09
N SER A 93 16.48 3.95 8.37
CA SER A 93 16.18 3.84 6.96
C SER A 93 17.42 3.92 6.06
N GLU A 94 18.21 2.85 6.06
CA GLU A 94 19.12 2.51 4.95
C GLU A 94 18.36 1.83 3.80
N PHE A 95 17.22 1.19 4.09
CA PHE A 95 16.40 0.46 3.11
C PHE A 95 15.48 1.32 2.25
N LEU A 96 15.10 2.54 2.67
CA LEU A 96 14.23 3.42 1.85
C LEU A 96 15.01 4.45 1.03
N LYS A 97 16.35 4.44 1.05
CA LYS A 97 17.20 5.33 0.23
C LYS A 97 17.39 4.86 -1.22
N VAL A 98 16.76 3.75 -1.62
CA VAL A 98 16.94 3.14 -2.95
C VAL A 98 15.94 3.68 -3.98
N TYR A 99 15.20 4.75 -3.66
CA TYR A 99 14.42 5.55 -4.60
C TYR A 99 14.79 7.02 -4.51
#